data_AF-A0A0H1BPT0-F1
#
_entry.id   AF-A0A0H1BPT0-F1
#
_cell.length_a   1.000
_cell.length_b   1.000
_cell.length_c   1.000
_cell.angle_alpha   90.00
_cell.angle_beta   90.00
_cell.angle_gamma   90.00
#
_symmetry.space_group_name_H-M   'P 1'
#
loop_
_entity.id
_entity.type
_entity.pdbx_description
1 polymer ?
#
loop_
_entity_poly.entity_id
_entity_poly.type
_entity_poly.pdbx_seq_one_letter_code
_entity_poly.pdbx_strand_id
1 'polypeptide(L)'
;MDKSIVEFTGPAVWTDAVFRYFNDPNYFEGARPPHGRNVTAMDFSGITVQRKLGDVVVLPITSFSPGVRQMGAKEPDDPMAFVKHEFEGTWKPEHERLIGRLPAVTTTTPETQD
;
A
#
# COMPACT_ATOMS: atom_id res chain seq x y z
N MET A 1 8.98 -33.02 2.04
CA MET A 1 8.30 -32.15 1.07
C MET A 1 9.04 -30.83 1.12
N ASP A 2 9.83 -30.52 0.11
CA ASP A 2 10.59 -29.27 0.06
C ASP A 2 9.61 -28.13 -0.17
N LYS A 3 9.55 -27.20 0.78
CA LYS A 3 8.74 -25.99 0.65
C LYS A 3 9.46 -25.01 -0.28
N SER A 4 8.72 -24.41 -1.21
CA SER A 4 9.24 -23.37 -2.10
C SER A 4 9.54 -22.08 -1.31
N ILE A 5 10.41 -21.21 -1.86
CA ILE A 5 10.74 -19.90 -1.24
C ILE A 5 9.48 -19.08 -0.92
N VAL A 6 8.46 -19.21 -1.77
CA VAL A 6 7.15 -18.55 -1.65
C VAL A 6 6.39 -18.99 -0.40
N GLU A 7 6.60 -20.22 0.07
CA GLU A 7 5.95 -20.79 1.25
C GLU A 7 6.68 -20.49 2.56
N PHE A 8 7.89 -19.93 2.49
CA PHE A 8 8.69 -19.57 3.67
C PHE A 8 8.89 -18.06 3.84
N THR A 9 8.84 -17.30 2.74
CA THR A 9 9.17 -15.88 2.74
C THR A 9 8.29 -15.10 1.77
N GLY A 10 8.31 -13.78 1.92
CA GLY A 10 7.67 -12.87 0.97
C GLY A 10 6.18 -12.66 1.23
N PRO A 11 5.49 -12.01 0.27
CA PRO A 11 4.12 -11.55 0.46
C PRO A 11 3.09 -12.68 0.53
N ALA A 12 3.39 -13.87 0.01
CA ALA A 12 2.44 -14.99 -0.06
C ALA A 12 2.07 -15.53 1.33
N VAL A 13 3.05 -15.88 2.17
CA VAL A 13 2.79 -16.38 3.54
C VAL A 13 1.99 -15.37 4.37
N TRP A 14 2.33 -14.08 4.25
CA TRP A 14 1.59 -13.00 4.91
C TRP A 14 0.15 -12.91 4.41
N THR A 15 -0.04 -12.94 3.09
CA THR A 15 -1.36 -12.90 2.45
C THR A 15 -2.22 -14.07 2.90
N ASP A 16 -1.67 -15.28 2.89
CA ASP A 16 -2.38 -16.49 3.34
C ASP A 16 -2.74 -16.42 4.83
N ALA A 17 -1.87 -15.87 5.67
CA ALA A 17 -2.17 -15.68 7.09
C ALA A 17 -3.35 -14.73 7.32
N VAL A 18 -3.38 -13.59 6.60
CA VAL A 18 -4.48 -12.61 6.68
C VAL A 18 -5.80 -13.22 6.20
N PHE A 19 -5.82 -13.88 5.04
CA PHE A 19 -7.07 -14.46 4.52
C PHE A 19 -7.52 -15.69 5.29
N ARG A 20 -6.60 -16.46 5.90
CA ARG A 20 -6.99 -17.53 6.84
C ARG A 20 -7.71 -16.94 8.05
N TYR A 21 -7.22 -15.84 8.61
CA TYR A 21 -7.88 -15.16 9.72
C TYR A 21 -9.27 -14.62 9.32
N PHE A 22 -9.39 -13.90 8.21
CA PHE A 22 -10.67 -13.37 7.72
C PHE A 22 -11.73 -14.42 7.41
N ASN A 23 -11.31 -15.67 7.17
CA ASN A 23 -12.19 -16.79 6.87
C ASN A 23 -12.29 -17.79 8.02
N ASP A 24 -11.86 -17.43 9.22
CA ASP A 24 -11.98 -18.29 10.39
C ASP A 24 -13.38 -18.15 11.03
N PRO A 25 -14.18 -19.23 11.07
CA PRO A 25 -15.54 -19.21 11.63
C PRO A 25 -15.59 -18.96 13.15
N ASN A 26 -14.46 -19.02 13.85
CA ASN A 26 -14.39 -18.67 15.26
C ASN A 26 -14.42 -17.16 15.48
N TYR A 27 -13.95 -16.37 14.49
CA TYR A 27 -13.89 -14.91 14.58
C TYR A 27 -14.94 -14.23 13.70
N PHE A 28 -15.32 -14.84 12.56
CA PHE A 28 -16.22 -14.23 11.59
C PHE A 28 -17.44 -15.12 11.30
N GLU A 29 -18.64 -14.67 11.69
CA GLU A 29 -19.89 -15.37 11.39
C GLU A 29 -20.10 -15.55 9.88
N GLY A 30 -19.67 -14.58 9.07
CA GLY A 30 -19.74 -14.64 7.60
C GLY A 30 -18.88 -15.75 6.97
N ALA A 31 -18.00 -16.39 7.73
CA ALA A 31 -17.21 -17.55 7.29
C ALA A 31 -17.85 -18.89 7.66
N ARG A 32 -18.94 -18.91 8.45
CA ARG A 32 -19.56 -20.16 8.93
C ARG A 32 -20.37 -20.86 7.84
N PRO A 33 -20.11 -22.14 7.57
CA PRO A 33 -20.98 -22.95 6.72
C PRO A 33 -22.40 -23.11 7.31
N PRO A 34 -23.42 -23.42 6.49
CA PRO A 34 -23.35 -23.62 5.04
C PRO A 34 -23.52 -22.32 4.23
N HIS A 35 -23.81 -21.19 4.89
CA HIS A 35 -24.20 -19.94 4.22
C HIS A 35 -23.08 -18.90 4.13
N GLY A 36 -21.94 -19.12 4.80
CA GLY A 36 -20.79 -18.25 4.76
C GLY A 36 -20.13 -18.18 3.38
N ARG A 37 -19.42 -17.07 3.13
CA ARG A 37 -18.66 -16.84 1.90
C ARG A 37 -17.23 -16.49 2.25
N ASN A 38 -16.28 -17.09 1.53
CA ASN A 38 -14.88 -16.73 1.67
C ASN A 38 -14.61 -15.29 1.19
N VAL A 39 -13.94 -14.53 2.05
CA VAL A 39 -13.26 -13.27 1.74
C VAL A 39 -11.97 -13.58 0.99
N THR A 40 -11.73 -12.87 -0.10
CA THR A 40 -10.60 -13.06 -1.02
C THR A 40 -9.91 -11.73 -1.31
N ALA A 41 -8.73 -11.76 -1.92
CA ALA A 41 -8.04 -10.54 -2.36
C ALA A 41 -8.91 -9.66 -3.27
N MET A 42 -9.78 -10.28 -4.08
CA MET A 42 -10.68 -9.57 -4.98
C MET A 42 -11.75 -8.76 -4.25
N ASP A 43 -12.06 -9.07 -2.98
CA ASP A 43 -12.96 -8.25 -2.16
C ASP A 43 -12.37 -6.88 -1.81
N PHE A 44 -11.04 -6.74 -1.91
CA PHE A 44 -10.27 -5.53 -1.54
C PHE A 44 -9.55 -4.88 -2.73
N SER A 45 -9.38 -5.58 -3.85
CA SER A 45 -8.78 -5.02 -5.05
C SER A 45 -9.55 -3.81 -5.57
N GLY A 46 -8.87 -2.67 -5.70
CA GLY A 46 -9.44 -1.46 -6.30
C GLY A 46 -10.49 -0.74 -5.44
N ILE A 47 -10.59 -1.05 -4.14
CA ILE A 47 -11.47 -0.28 -3.24
C ILE A 47 -11.06 1.20 -3.24
N THR A 48 -12.05 2.09 -3.20
CA THR A 48 -11.85 3.55 -3.13
C THR A 48 -12.25 4.13 -1.77
N VAL A 49 -12.90 3.33 -0.93
CA VAL A 49 -13.31 3.66 0.44
C VAL A 49 -12.92 2.51 1.37
N GLN A 50 -12.85 2.79 2.67
CA GLN A 50 -12.53 1.80 3.69
C GLN A 50 -13.54 0.65 3.74
N ARG A 51 -13.04 -0.55 4.01
CA ARG A 51 -13.86 -1.75 4.25
C ARG A 51 -13.60 -2.24 5.66
N LYS A 52 -14.67 -2.41 6.45
CA LYS A 52 -14.58 -2.99 7.79
C LYS A 52 -14.94 -4.48 7.73
N LEU A 53 -14.14 -5.31 8.39
CA LEU A 53 -14.41 -6.73 8.59
C LEU A 53 -14.16 -7.06 10.07
N GLY A 54 -15.23 -7.30 10.82
CA GLY A 54 -15.13 -7.45 12.28
C GLY A 54 -14.52 -6.21 12.93
N ASP A 55 -13.38 -6.37 13.57
CA ASP A 55 -12.55 -5.34 14.20
C ASP A 55 -11.44 -4.79 13.30
N VAL A 56 -11.22 -5.37 12.12
CA VAL A 56 -10.20 -4.93 11.16
C VAL A 56 -10.78 -3.94 10.15
N VAL A 57 -10.00 -2.90 9.82
CA VAL A 57 -10.30 -1.97 8.73
C VAL A 57 -9.24 -2.10 7.63
N VAL A 58 -9.69 -2.37 6.41
CA VAL A 58 -8.86 -2.38 5.20
C VAL A 58 -9.05 -1.05 4.47
N LEU A 59 -7.93 -0.39 4.15
CA LEU A 59 -7.91 0.94 3.56
C LEU A 59 -7.48 0.90 2.09
N PRO A 60 -8.00 1.82 1.24
CA PRO A 60 -7.55 1.94 -0.14
C PRO A 60 -6.10 2.42 -0.22
N ILE A 61 -5.47 2.22 -1.38
CA ILE A 61 -4.08 2.65 -1.61
C ILE A 61 -3.87 4.15 -1.35
N THR A 62 -4.87 4.99 -1.66
CA THR A 62 -4.86 6.43 -1.36
C THR A 62 -4.56 6.71 0.12
N SER A 63 -4.98 5.85 1.04
CA SER A 63 -4.80 6.08 2.48
C SER A 63 -3.38 5.95 2.97
N PHE A 64 -2.54 5.17 2.30
CA PHE A 64 -1.14 4.98 2.68
C PHE A 64 -0.15 5.53 1.66
N SER A 65 -0.57 5.73 0.42
CA SER A 65 0.33 6.12 -0.67
C SER A 65 -0.33 7.15 -1.60
N PRO A 66 -0.85 8.28 -1.06
CA PRO A 66 -1.36 9.34 -1.91
C PRO A 66 -0.22 9.96 -2.74
N GLY A 67 -0.54 10.41 -3.95
CA GLY A 67 0.39 11.12 -4.84
C GLY A 67 1.41 10.23 -5.56
N VAL A 68 1.41 8.90 -5.34
CA VAL A 68 2.30 7.97 -6.08
C VAL A 68 1.88 7.76 -7.54
N ARG A 69 0.67 8.22 -7.92
CA ARG A 69 0.11 8.18 -9.29
C ARG A 69 0.12 6.79 -9.95
N GLN A 70 0.13 5.74 -9.14
CA GLN A 70 0.10 4.34 -9.56
C GLN A 70 -1.09 3.64 -8.93
N MET A 71 -1.57 2.57 -9.59
CA MET A 71 -2.64 1.70 -9.09
C MET A 71 -3.93 2.44 -8.66
N GLY A 72 -4.20 3.61 -9.26
CA GLY A 72 -5.38 4.42 -8.98
C GLY A 72 -5.30 5.29 -7.72
N ALA A 73 -4.14 5.43 -7.09
CA ALA A 73 -3.95 6.32 -5.94
C ALA A 73 -4.32 7.78 -6.28
N LYS A 74 -5.02 8.43 -5.34
CA LYS A 74 -5.39 9.85 -5.43
C LYS A 74 -4.33 10.75 -4.83
N GLU A 75 -4.55 12.06 -4.88
CA GLU A 75 -3.61 13.07 -4.41
C GLU A 75 -3.63 13.24 -2.87
N PRO A 76 -2.62 13.88 -2.26
CA PRO A 76 -2.52 14.04 -0.80
C PRO A 76 -3.61 14.88 -0.14
N ASP A 77 -4.40 15.62 -0.90
CA ASP A 77 -5.56 16.39 -0.42
C ASP A 77 -6.88 15.58 -0.45
N ASP A 78 -6.84 14.34 -0.95
CA ASP A 78 -8.01 13.45 -0.96
C ASP A 78 -8.46 13.13 0.48
N PRO A 79 -9.77 13.09 0.79
CA PRO A 79 -10.26 12.77 2.13
C PRO A 79 -9.84 11.40 2.65
N MET A 80 -9.51 10.46 1.76
CA MET A 80 -8.98 9.15 2.12
C MET A 80 -7.47 9.14 2.32
N ALA A 81 -6.74 10.25 2.13
CA ALA A 81 -5.29 10.34 2.29
C ALA A 81 -4.88 10.54 3.76
N PHE A 82 -4.50 9.47 4.44
CA PHE A 82 -4.21 9.49 5.89
C PHE A 82 -2.72 9.54 6.20
N VAL A 83 -1.93 8.78 5.45
CA VAL A 83 -0.48 8.69 5.61
C VAL A 83 0.17 8.90 4.25
N LYS A 84 1.18 9.79 4.21
CA LYS A 84 2.01 10.03 3.03
C LYS A 84 3.44 9.60 3.31
N HIS A 85 4.02 8.83 2.40
CA HIS A 85 5.45 8.55 2.41
C HIS A 85 6.21 9.63 1.64
N GLU A 86 7.18 10.27 2.29
CA GLU A 86 8.10 11.22 1.63
C GLU A 86 9.28 10.53 0.91
N PHE A 87 9.39 9.20 1.08
CA PHE A 87 10.40 8.34 0.46
C PHE A 87 11.83 8.90 0.56
N GLU A 88 12.41 8.84 1.77
CA GLU A 88 13.82 9.12 1.99
C GLU A 88 14.60 7.80 2.11
N GLY A 89 15.78 7.72 1.48
CA GLY A 89 16.65 6.56 1.53
C GLY A 89 18.05 6.94 1.97
N THR A 90 18.58 6.31 3.01
CA THR A 90 19.92 6.61 3.55
C THR A 90 20.99 5.61 3.11
N TRP A 91 20.60 4.44 2.61
CA TRP A 91 21.50 3.32 2.35
C TRP A 91 22.41 3.50 1.13
N LYS A 92 22.01 4.33 0.16
CA LYS A 92 22.86 4.72 -0.98
C LYS A 92 23.62 6.01 -0.69
N PRO A 93 24.81 6.22 -1.29
CA PRO A 93 25.44 7.52 -1.35
C PRO A 93 24.47 8.58 -1.87
N GLU A 94 24.60 9.81 -1.38
CA GLU A 94 23.64 10.88 -1.69
C GLU A 94 23.46 11.10 -3.20
N HIS A 95 24.54 11.05 -3.98
CA HIS A 95 24.52 11.23 -5.43
C HIS A 95 23.77 10.12 -6.20
N GLU A 96 23.47 8.98 -5.56
CA GLU A 96 22.68 7.88 -6.13
C GLU A 96 21.21 7.88 -5.65
N ARG A 97 20.82 8.83 -4.79
CA ARG A 97 19.45 8.95 -4.27
C ARG A 97 18.57 9.71 -5.27
N LEU A 98 17.73 8.96 -5.99
CA LEU A 98 16.84 9.47 -7.04
C LEU A 98 15.42 9.80 -6.55
N ILE A 99 15.07 9.44 -5.32
CA ILE A 99 13.72 9.60 -4.76
C ILE A 99 13.79 10.64 -3.62
N GLY A 100 12.80 11.53 -3.55
CA GLY A 100 12.67 12.53 -2.47
C GLY A 100 13.45 13.84 -2.68
N ARG A 101 14.21 14.01 -3.78
CA ARG A 101 14.86 15.30 -4.10
C ARG A 101 13.84 16.29 -4.65
N LEU A 102 13.77 17.48 -4.03
CA LEU A 102 13.12 18.63 -4.65
C LEU A 102 13.82 18.99 -5.97
N PRO A 103 13.10 19.42 -7.02
CA PRO A 103 13.74 19.87 -8.25
C PRO A 103 14.73 20.98 -7.93
N ALA A 104 15.94 20.87 -8.48
CA ALA A 104 16.95 21.90 -8.32
C ALA A 104 16.39 23.22 -8.86
N VAL A 105 16.26 24.22 -7.99
CA VAL A 105 15.93 25.59 -8.39
C VAL A 105 17.04 26.03 -9.33
N THR A 106 16.73 26.16 -10.62
CA THR A 106 17.68 26.69 -11.60
C THR A 106 17.76 28.18 -11.38
N THR A 107 18.72 28.63 -10.58
CA THR A 107 19.04 30.05 -10.45
C THR A 107 19.72 30.46 -11.76
N THR A 108 18.94 30.92 -12.74
CA THR A 108 19.50 31.63 -13.90
C THR A 108 20.05 32.96 -13.41
N THR A 109 21.36 33.03 -13.23
CA THR A 109 22.07 34.31 -13.12
C THR A 109 21.87 35.07 -14.43
N PRO A 110 21.38 36.32 -14.43
CA PRO A 110 21.25 37.08 -15.67
C PRO A 110 22.66 37.41 -16.18
N GLU A 111 22.96 36.98 -17.41
CA GLU A 111 24.15 37.43 -18.13
C GLU A 111 24.07 38.95 -18.33
N THR A 112 25.02 39.67 -17.76
CA THR A 112 25.26 41.08 -18.09
C THR A 112 25.72 41.13 -19.54
N GLN A 113 24.92 41.75 -20.41
CA GLN A 113 25.36 42.10 -21.77
C GLN A 113 26.32 43.29 -21.66
N ASP A 114 27.56 43.08 -22.12
CA ASP A 114 28.53 44.14 -22.42
C ASP A 114 28.15 44.89 -23.71
#